data_AF-A0A1I8BFU9-F1
#
_entry.id   AF-A0A1I8BFU9-F1
#
_cell.length_a   1.000
_cell.length_b   1.000
_cell.length_c   1.000
_cell.angle_alpha   90.00
_cell.angle_beta   90.00
_cell.angle_gamma   90.00
#
_symmetry.space_group_name_H-M   'P 1'
#
loop_
_entity.id
_entity.type
_entity.pdbx_description
1 polymer ?
#
loop_
_entity_poly.entity_id
_entity_poly.type
_entity_poly.pdbx_seq_one_letter_code
_entity_poly.pdbx_strand_id
1 'polypeptide(L)'
;MYIVLELGGKNLKQYFHDRIVTEGGIVNGRTNEKLLIKIVKGAARTLEQFHQYGIHGDVKYDNFVVAHENDSNDDVIDVKLIDFNNSCIHEIPEMSNSSG
;
A
#
# COMPACT_ATOMS: atom_id res chain seq x y z
N MET A 1 14.91 -20.48 4.56
CA MET A 1 13.51 -20.61 4.12
C MET A 1 13.31 -19.63 2.97
N TYR A 2 12.75 -20.08 1.86
CA TYR A 2 12.42 -19.20 0.73
C TYR A 2 10.90 -19.09 0.66
N ILE A 3 10.41 -17.86 0.48
CA ILE A 3 9.01 -17.57 0.23
C ILE A 3 8.93 -17.00 -1.18
N VAL A 4 8.08 -17.59 -2.01
CA VAL A 4 7.78 -17.05 -3.34
C VAL A 4 6.62 -16.07 -3.19
N LEU A 5 6.86 -14.82 -3.57
CA LEU A 5 5.86 -13.75 -3.55
C LEU A 5 5.59 -13.31 -4.99
N GLU A 6 4.42 -12.70 -5.19
CA GLU A 6 4.16 -11.99 -6.44
C GLU A 6 5.24 -10.92 -6.66
N LEU A 7 5.73 -10.81 -7.89
CA LEU A 7 6.64 -9.75 -8.26
C LEU A 7 5.87 -8.43 -8.29
N GLY A 8 6.02 -7.62 -7.23
CA GLY A 8 5.49 -6.27 -7.20
C GLY A 8 6.30 -5.31 -8.08
N GLY A 9 5.73 -4.13 -8.34
CA GLY A 9 6.44 -3.03 -8.97
C GLY A 9 7.39 -2.32 -8.01
N LYS A 10 7.60 -1.03 -8.24
CA LYS A 10 8.46 -0.18 -7.42
C LYS A 10 7.84 0.09 -6.05
N ASN A 11 8.67 0.30 -5.04
CA ASN A 11 8.17 0.82 -3.76
C ASN A 11 7.69 2.28 -3.90
N LEU A 12 6.92 2.78 -2.93
CA LEU A 12 6.33 4.12 -3.04
C LEU A 12 7.36 5.25 -3.17
N LYS A 13 8.53 5.11 -2.54
CA LYS A 13 9.60 6.11 -2.64
C LYS A 13 10.17 6.17 -4.06
N GLN A 14 10.47 5.02 -4.64
CA GLN A 14 10.95 4.91 -6.02
C GLN A 14 9.89 5.36 -7.02
N TYR A 15 8.64 4.94 -6.83
CA TYR A 15 7.52 5.35 -7.69
C TYR A 15 7.34 6.88 -7.70
N PHE A 16 7.32 7.52 -6.54
CA PHE A 16 7.19 8.97 -6.42
C PHE A 16 8.36 9.70 -7.08
N HIS A 17 9.59 9.25 -6.81
CA HIS A 17 10.80 9.84 -7.40
C HIS A 17 10.78 9.74 -8.93
N ASP A 18 10.44 8.58 -9.48
CA ASP A 18 10.46 8.35 -10.92
C ASP A 18 9.38 9.16 -11.64
N ARG A 19 8.19 9.31 -11.05
CA ARG A 19 7.14 10.17 -11.62
C ARG A 19 7.54 11.65 -11.65
N ILE A 20 8.25 12.13 -10.64
CA ILE A 20 8.73 13.52 -10.61
C ILE A 20 9.88 13.76 -11.58
N VAL A 21 10.81 12.80 -11.71
CA VAL A 21 12.01 12.94 -12.54
C VAL A 21 11.74 12.67 -14.02
N THR A 22 10.90 11.69 -14.35
CA THR A 22 10.76 11.15 -15.72
C THR A 22 9.70 11.88 -16.56
N GLU A 23 8.66 12.46 -15.96
CA GLU A 23 7.56 13.10 -16.70
C GLU A 23 7.78 14.57 -17.07
N GLY A 24 9.04 15.05 -17.04
CA GLY A 24 9.40 16.33 -17.62
C GLY A 24 9.11 17.53 -16.72
N GLY A 25 10.13 17.90 -15.93
CA GLY A 25 10.66 19.26 -16.00
C GLY A 25 9.71 20.39 -15.63
N ILE A 26 9.34 20.47 -14.35
CA ILE A 26 9.15 21.66 -13.50
C ILE A 26 8.41 21.12 -12.28
N VAL A 27 8.95 21.38 -11.10
CA VAL A 27 8.30 21.11 -9.80
C VAL A 27 7.01 21.93 -9.74
N ASN A 28 5.94 21.46 -10.39
CA ASN A 28 4.62 22.04 -10.24
C ASN A 28 4.05 21.44 -8.96
N GLY A 29 4.13 22.19 -7.86
CA GLY A 29 3.73 21.72 -6.53
C GLY A 29 2.35 21.07 -6.51
N ARG A 30 1.41 21.54 -7.35
CA ARG A 30 0.05 20.95 -7.46
C ARG A 30 0.05 19.56 -8.07
N THR A 31 0.94 19.26 -9.02
CA THR A 31 1.04 17.92 -9.63
C THR A 31 1.61 16.92 -8.64
N ASN A 32 2.65 17.32 -7.91
CA ASN A 32 3.25 16.50 -6.87
C ASN A 32 2.28 16.26 -5.70
N GLU A 33 1.52 17.28 -5.32
CA GLU A 33 0.46 17.17 -4.31
C GLU A 33 -0.61 16.17 -4.75
N LYS A 34 -1.11 16.27 -5.99
CA LYS A 34 -2.08 15.30 -6.53
C LYS A 34 -1.52 13.87 -6.50
N LEU A 35 -0.27 13.68 -6.90
CA LEU A 35 0.39 12.38 -6.86
C LEU A 35 0.50 11.84 -5.43
N LEU A 36 0.92 12.67 -4.47
CA LEU A 36 0.97 12.30 -3.06
C LEU A 36 -0.41 11.93 -2.51
N ILE A 37 -1.45 12.67 -2.87
CA ILE A 37 -2.83 12.35 -2.47
C ILE A 37 -3.23 10.96 -3.01
N LYS A 38 -2.93 10.66 -4.28
CA LYS A 38 -3.20 9.33 -4.84
C LYS A 38 -2.45 8.23 -4.08
N ILE A 39 -1.17 8.46 -3.76
CA ILE A 39 -0.32 7.53 -3.00
C ILE A 39 -0.92 7.26 -1.61
N VAL A 40 -1.26 8.32 -0.88
CA VAL A 40 -1.80 8.20 0.48
C VAL A 40 -3.15 7.48 0.47
N LYS A 41 -4.03 7.79 -0.51
CA LYS A 41 -5.30 7.07 -0.67
C LYS A 41 -5.09 5.57 -0.92
N GLY A 42 -4.14 5.21 -1.79
CA GLY A 42 -3.79 3.82 -2.07
C GLY A 42 -3.31 3.09 -0.82
N ALA A 43 -2.33 3.67 -0.11
CA ALA A 43 -1.78 3.09 1.11
C ALA A 43 -2.86 2.94 2.21
N ALA A 44 -3.70 3.96 2.38
CA ALA A 44 -4.81 3.92 3.35
C ALA A 44 -5.82 2.82 3.03
N ARG A 45 -6.21 2.67 1.76
CA ARG A 45 -7.12 1.61 1.31
C ARG A 45 -6.54 0.21 1.55
N THR A 46 -5.25 0.01 1.30
CA THR A 46 -4.60 -1.27 1.54
C THR A 46 -4.47 -1.57 3.04
N LEU A 47 -4.19 -0.57 3.87
CA LEU A 47 -4.20 -0.72 5.33
C LEU A 47 -5.59 -1.02 5.87
N GLU A 48 -6.63 -0.34 5.38
CA GLU A 48 -8.02 -0.61 5.74
C GLU A 48 -8.40 -2.07 5.48
N GLN A 49 -8.01 -2.62 4.33
CA GLN A 49 -8.21 -4.05 4.02
C GLN A 49 -7.47 -4.96 4.99
N PHE A 50 -6.19 -4.65 5.28
CA PHE A 50 -5.41 -5.48 6.20
C PHE A 50 -5.94 -5.43 7.64
N HIS A 51 -6.47 -4.28 8.07
CA HIS A 51 -7.06 -4.07 9.40
C HIS A 51 -8.30 -4.92 9.68
N GLN A 52 -8.88 -5.57 8.67
CA GLN A 52 -9.90 -6.61 8.88
C GLN A 52 -9.33 -7.88 9.55
N TYR A 53 -8.02 -8.09 9.46
CA TYR A 53 -7.36 -9.33 9.89
C TYR A 53 -6.23 -9.08 10.90
N GLY A 54 -5.56 -7.93 10.84
CA GLY A 54 -4.43 -7.65 11.71
C GLY A 54 -3.91 -6.22 11.61
N ILE A 55 -2.83 -5.95 12.34
CA ILE A 55 -2.16 -4.66 12.42
C ILE A 55 -0.72 -4.84 11.92
N HIS A 56 -0.25 -3.99 11.00
CA HIS A 56 1.03 -4.25 10.29
C HIS A 56 2.28 -4.04 11.16
N GLY A 57 2.24 -3.09 12.09
CA GLY A 57 3.34 -2.77 13.01
C GLY A 57 4.52 -2.00 12.41
N ASP A 58 4.72 -2.04 11.08
CA ASP A 58 5.80 -1.32 10.39
C ASP A 58 5.31 -0.60 9.13
N VAL A 59 4.51 0.45 9.32
CA VAL A 59 3.93 1.24 8.23
C VAL A 59 4.92 2.29 7.76
N LYS A 60 5.57 2.03 6.62
CA LYS A 60 6.53 2.94 5.97
C LYS A 60 6.48 2.77 4.45
N TYR A 61 6.93 3.77 3.71
CA TYR A 61 6.86 3.78 2.23
C TYR A 61 7.59 2.61 1.54
N ASP A 62 8.59 2.01 2.18
CA ASP A 62 9.33 0.86 1.64
C ASP A 62 8.51 -0.44 1.69
N ASN A 63 7.51 -0.51 2.58
CA ASN A 63 6.66 -1.69 2.78
C ASN A 63 5.38 -1.65 1.93
N PHE A 64 5.33 -0.72 0.96
CA PHE A 64 4.27 -0.66 -0.04
C PHE A 64 4.89 -0.73 -1.43
N VAL A 65 4.36 -1.60 -2.28
CA VAL A 65 4.76 -1.73 -3.68
C VAL A 65 3.60 -1.43 -4.61
N VAL A 66 3.85 -0.75 -5.72
CA VAL A 66 2.82 -0.47 -6.72
C VAL A 66 2.47 -1.75 -7.46
N ALA A 67 1.17 -2.02 -7.63
CA ALA A 67 0.70 -3.16 -8.40
C ALA A 67 0.98 -2.94 -9.89
N HIS A 68 1.43 -3.97 -10.62
CA HIS A 68 1.78 -3.85 -12.03
C HIS A 68 0.60 -3.52 -12.95
N GLU A 69 -0.63 -3.77 -12.50
CA GLU A 69 -1.78 -3.90 -13.40
C GLU A 69 -2.61 -2.62 -13.59
N ASN A 70 -2.51 -1.60 -12.74
CA ASN A 70 -3.45 -0.47 -12.76
C ASN A 70 -2.83 0.86 -12.34
N ASP A 71 -2.03 1.46 -13.22
CA ASP A 71 -1.71 2.90 -13.14
C ASP A 71 -2.81 3.77 -13.81
N SER A 72 -3.93 3.16 -14.22
CA SER A 72 -4.98 3.78 -15.04
C SER A 72 -6.13 4.40 -14.25
N ASN A 73 -6.14 4.29 -12.91
CA ASN A 73 -7.16 4.94 -12.10
C ASN A 73 -6.71 6.37 -11.75
N ASP A 74 -7.45 7.35 -12.26
CA ASP A 74 -7.07 8.76 -12.15
C ASP A 74 -7.10 9.31 -10.72
N ASP A 75 -7.65 8.58 -9.74
CA ASP A 75 -7.86 9.08 -8.37
C ASP A 75 -7.11 8.32 -7.26
N VAL A 76 -6.65 7.10 -7.52
CA VAL A 76 -5.92 6.27 -6.55
C VAL A 76 -4.92 5.38 -7.24
N ILE A 77 -3.78 5.13 -6.61
CA ILE A 77 -2.85 4.10 -7.09
C ILE A 77 -3.13 2.78 -6.38
N ASP A 78 -3.09 1.68 -7.13
CA ASP A 78 -3.19 0.34 -6.56
C ASP A 78 -1.84 -0.07 -5.97
N VAL A 79 -1.81 -0.37 -4.67
CA VAL A 79 -0.60 -0.73 -3.93
C VAL A 79 -0.81 -1.97 -3.09
N LYS A 80 0.27 -2.73 -2.89
CA LYS A 80 0.31 -3.94 -2.08
C LYS A 80 1.18 -3.69 -0.86
N LEU A 81 0.69 -4.14 0.29
CA LEU A 81 1.42 -4.12 1.56
C LEU A 81 2.31 -5.37 1.62
N ILE A 82 3.56 -5.20 2.03
CA ILE A 82 4.57 -6.25 2.14
C ILE A 82 5.32 -6.13 3.46
N ASP A 83 6.18 -7.12 3.76
CA ASP A 83 7.01 -7.16 4.99
C ASP A 83 6.18 -7.23 6.29
N PHE A 84 5.45 -8.33 6.43
CA PHE A 84 4.57 -8.61 7.57
C PHE A 84 5.30 -9.09 8.84
N ASN A 85 6.63 -8.95 8.92
CA ASN A 85 7.43 -9.50 10.03
C ASN A 85 7.05 -8.89 11.39
N ASN A 86 6.59 -7.63 11.40
CA ASN A 86 6.15 -6.92 12.60
C ASN A 86 4.62 -6.93 12.77
N SER A 87 3.90 -7.71 11.96
CA SER A 87 2.44 -7.74 11.99
C SER A 87 1.91 -8.58 13.15
N CYS A 88 0.75 -8.19 13.65
CA CYS A 88 -0.03 -8.92 14.66
C CYS A 88 -1.41 -9.24 14.08
N ILE A 89 -1.84 -10.50 14.18
CA ILE A 89 -3.18 -10.91 13.77
C ILE A 89 -4.16 -10.61 14.91
N HIS A 90 -5.30 -10.03 14.60
CA HIS A 90 -6.37 -9.88 15.57
C HIS A 90 -7.13 -11.21 15.64
N GLU A 91 -7.23 -11.82 16.82
CA GLU A 91 -8.14 -12.95 17.02
C GLU A 91 -9.57 -12.45 16.83
N ILE A 92 -10.27 -12.96 15.81
CA ILE A 92 -11.73 -12.82 15.76
C ILE A 92 -12.24 -13.62 16.96
N PRO A 93 -12.96 -13.00 17.91
CA PRO A 93 -13.55 -13.77 19.01
C PRO A 93 -14.37 -14.91 18.40
N GLU A 94 -14.06 -16.15 18.77
CA GLU A 94 -14.91 -17.28 18.41
C GLU A 94 -16.33 -16.88 18.80
N MET A 95 -17.24 -16.82 17.83
CA MET A 95 -18.65 -16.63 18.13
C MET A 95 -19.03 -17.82 19.02
N SER A 96 -19.10 -17.56 20.32
CA SER A 96 -19.61 -18.52 21.28
C SER A 96 -20.98 -18.93 20.77
N ASN A 97 -21.09 -20.18 20.29
CA ASN A 97 -22.36 -20.76 19.94
C ASN A 97 -23.19 -20.80 21.22
N SER A 98 -23.94 -19.73 21.47
CA SER A 98 -24.93 -19.66 22.54
C SER A 98 -26.07 -20.59 22.14
N SER A 99 -25.87 -21.86 22.47
CA SER A 99 -26.92 -22.87 22.53
C SER A 99 -27.53 -22.72 23.92
N GLY A 100 -28.68 -22.08 24.02
CA GLY A 100 -29.40 -21.87 25.29
C GLY A 100 -30.65 -21.05 25.09
#